data_AF-A0A350IAS3-F1
#
_entry.id   AF-A0A350IAS3-F1
#
_cell.length_a   1.000
_cell.length_b   1.000
_cell.length_c   1.000
_cell.angle_alpha   90.00
_cell.angle_beta   90.00
_cell.angle_gamma   90.00
#
_symmetry.space_group_name_H-M   'P 1'
#
loop_
_entity.id
_entity.type
_entity.pdbx_description
1 polymer ?
#
loop_
_entity_poly.entity_id
_entity_poly.type
_entity_poly.pdbx_seq_one_letter_code
_entity_poly.pdbx_strand_id
1 'polypeptide(L)'
;MSNRIRVECFEHYDDVDGASYFSGTILVESKTFKREFLMPYQRAKGIGYETEAKRILNQANVLDALHGCTLGKFCMDNDIDYSANIEMDCTLEEVRQVSKDYNKRIDKIR
;
A
#
# COMPACT_ATOMS: atom_id res chain seq x y z
N MET A 1 -7.05 -15.97 -15.01
CA MET A 1 -6.76 -14.81 -14.16
C MET A 1 -5.52 -15.13 -13.35
N SER A 2 -4.45 -14.36 -13.57
CA SER A 2 -3.26 -14.38 -12.70
C SER A 2 -3.56 -13.57 -11.44
N ASN A 3 -2.90 -13.90 -10.33
CA ASN A 3 -3.01 -13.11 -9.12
C ASN A 3 -2.32 -11.75 -9.35
N ARG A 4 -2.89 -10.68 -8.81
CA ARG A 4 -2.36 -9.32 -8.98
C ARG A 4 -2.40 -8.56 -7.66
N ILE A 5 -1.33 -7.82 -7.39
CA ILE A 5 -1.23 -6.88 -6.28
C ILE A 5 -0.87 -5.51 -6.86
N ARG A 6 -1.74 -4.53 -6.64
CA ARG A 6 -1.52 -3.15 -7.05
C ARG A 6 -1.47 -2.25 -5.83
N VAL A 7 -0.40 -1.47 -5.71
CA VAL A 7 -0.24 -0.45 -4.66
C VAL A 7 -0.40 0.92 -5.31
N GLU A 8 -1.32 1.72 -4.76
CA GLU A 8 -1.45 3.14 -5.06
C GLU A 8 -1.03 3.91 -3.82
N CYS A 9 0.02 4.71 -3.92
CA CYS A 9 0.57 5.44 -2.79
C CYS A 9 0.70 6.92 -3.12
N PHE A 10 0.39 7.77 -2.14
CA PHE A 10 0.57 9.21 -2.18
C PHE A 10 1.65 9.55 -1.16
N GLU A 11 2.68 10.26 -1.58
CA GLU A 11 3.83 10.60 -0.75
C GLU A 11 4.09 12.12 -0.74
N HIS A 12 4.28 12.65 0.46
CA HIS A 12 4.79 13.98 0.74
C HIS A 12 6.16 13.86 1.40
N TYR A 13 7.22 14.35 0.76
CA TYR A 13 8.54 14.44 1.37
C TYR A 13 8.73 15.82 1.99
N ASP A 14 9.12 15.85 3.26
CA ASP A 14 9.43 17.09 3.97
C ASP A 14 10.95 17.26 4.09
N ASP A 15 11.48 18.23 3.35
CA ASP A 15 12.91 18.57 3.32
C ASP A 15 13.44 19.05 4.68
N VAL A 16 12.57 19.58 5.56
CA VAL A 16 12.95 20.16 6.84
C VAL A 16 13.30 19.07 7.85
N ASP A 17 12.52 17.99 7.90
CA ASP A 17 12.73 16.88 8.84
C ASP A 17 13.32 15.62 8.20
N GLY A 18 13.43 15.61 6.86
CA GLY A 18 13.96 14.52 6.06
C GLY A 18 13.12 13.25 6.17
N ALA A 19 11.79 13.39 6.28
CA ALA A 19 10.86 12.28 6.36
C ALA A 19 9.84 12.28 5.20
N SER A 20 9.48 11.07 4.77
CA SER A 20 8.36 10.84 3.86
C SER A 20 7.10 10.54 4.67
N TYR A 21 6.03 11.26 4.36
CA TYR A 21 4.68 11.02 4.83
C TYR A 21 3.90 10.37 3.71
N PHE A 22 3.28 9.22 3.95
CA PHE A 22 2.61 8.49 2.89
C PHE A 22 1.35 7.80 3.36
N SER A 23 0.47 7.52 2.42
CA SER A 23 -0.71 6.69 2.60
C SER A 23 -1.13 6.12 1.24
N GLY A 24 -2.09 5.20 1.22
CA GLY A 24 -2.45 4.59 -0.04
C GLY A 24 -3.51 3.51 0.09
N THR A 25 -3.70 2.78 -1.01
CA THR A 25 -4.48 1.54 -1.00
C THR A 25 -3.72 0.41 -1.67
N ILE A 26 -4.07 -0.80 -1.28
CA ILE A 26 -3.52 -2.03 -1.83
C ILE A 26 -4.69 -2.83 -2.38
N LEU A 27 -4.73 -3.00 -3.69
CA LEU A 27 -5.71 -3.84 -4.36
C LEU A 27 -5.11 -5.23 -4.58
N VAL A 28 -5.79 -6.24 -4.05
CA VAL A 28 -5.46 -7.65 -4.26
C VAL A 28 -6.56 -8.29 -5.10
N GLU A 29 -6.18 -8.83 -6.25
CA GLU A 29 -7.06 -9.56 -7.15
C GLU A 29 -6.54 -10.99 -7.31
N SER A 30 -7.39 -11.97 -7.02
CA SER A 30 -7.13 -13.38 -7.27
C SER A 30 -8.30 -13.98 -8.04
N LYS A 31 -8.19 -15.27 -8.39
CA LYS A 31 -9.31 -16.01 -9.00
C LYS A 31 -10.55 -16.07 -8.08
N THR A 32 -10.37 -15.99 -6.77
CA THR A 32 -11.42 -16.28 -5.79
C THR A 32 -11.89 -15.07 -5.01
N PHE A 33 -11.11 -13.98 -4.98
CA PHE A 33 -11.51 -12.75 -4.31
C PHE A 33 -10.83 -11.51 -4.90
N LYS A 34 -11.49 -10.37 -4.70
CA LYS A 34 -10.96 -9.03 -4.94
C LYS A 34 -11.15 -8.21 -3.69
N ARG A 35 -10.06 -7.67 -3.12
CA ARG A 35 -10.12 -6.90 -1.87
C ARG A 35 -9.16 -5.73 -1.93
N GLU A 36 -9.66 -4.57 -1.50
CA GLU A 36 -8.86 -3.38 -1.26
C GLU A 36 -8.52 -3.30 0.24
N PHE A 37 -7.30 -2.90 0.54
CA PHE A 37 -6.81 -2.61 1.88
C PHE A 37 -6.34 -1.17 1.97
N LEU A 38 -6.65 -0.50 3.07
CA LEU A 38 -6.09 0.81 3.37
C LEU A 38 -4.66 0.68 3.87
N MET A 39 -3.74 1.40 3.24
CA MET A 39 -2.47 1.79 3.83
C MET A 39 -2.68 3.13 4.56
N PRO A 40 -2.72 3.12 5.91
CA PRO A 40 -3.03 4.34 6.66
C PRO A 40 -1.92 5.37 6.49
N TYR A 41 -2.20 6.60 6.91
CA TYR A 41 -1.17 7.63 7.04
C TYR A 41 -0.02 7.14 7.92
N GLN A 42 1.19 7.17 7.36
CA GLN A 42 2.43 6.76 7.99
C GLN A 42 3.51 7.81 7.77
N ARG A 43 4.53 7.80 8.63
CA ARG A 43 5.75 8.59 8.49
C ARG A 43 6.94 7.63 8.53
N ALA A 44 7.79 7.65 7.50
CA ALA A 44 9.00 6.83 7.44
C ALA A 44 10.17 7.60 6.84
N LYS A 45 11.38 7.05 7.01
CA LYS A 45 12.58 7.46 6.27
C LYS A 45 12.90 6.37 5.24
N GLY A 46 12.89 6.69 3.94
CA GLY A 46 13.14 5.73 2.86
C GLY A 46 11.87 5.01 2.36
N ILE A 47 12.01 3.80 1.82
CA ILE A 47 10.93 3.02 1.16
C ILE A 47 9.91 2.50 2.20
N GLY A 48 9.04 3.40 2.67
CA GLY A 48 8.03 3.12 3.67
C GLY A 48 6.84 2.34 3.12
N TYR A 49 6.35 2.69 1.93
CA TYR A 49 5.12 2.13 1.38
C TYR A 49 5.20 0.62 1.12
N GLU A 50 6.34 0.12 0.61
CA GLU A 50 6.47 -1.29 0.26
C GLU A 50 6.52 -2.17 1.52
N THR A 51 7.27 -1.70 2.52
CA THR A 51 7.35 -2.33 3.85
C THR A 51 5.97 -2.37 4.50
N GLU A 52 5.24 -1.26 4.46
CA GLU A 52 3.92 -1.16 5.05
C GLU A 52 2.88 -2.00 4.28
N ALA A 53 2.93 -2.00 2.96
CA ALA A 53 2.05 -2.83 2.13
C ALA A 53 2.22 -4.31 2.47
N LYS A 54 3.47 -4.77 2.56
CA LYS A 54 3.78 -6.13 2.96
C LYS A 54 3.27 -6.45 4.37
N ARG A 55 3.45 -5.54 5.34
CA ARG A 55 2.95 -5.70 6.72
C ARG A 55 1.43 -5.90 6.73
N ILE A 56 0.69 -5.09 5.98
CA ILE A 56 -0.77 -5.14 5.90
C ILE A 56 -1.25 -6.45 5.26
N LEU A 57 -0.64 -6.86 4.16
CA LEU A 57 -1.01 -8.10 3.46
C LEU A 57 -0.68 -9.34 4.29
N ASN A 58 0.42 -9.33 5.04
CA ASN A 58 0.76 -10.40 5.98
C ASN A 58 -0.26 -10.48 7.13
N GLN A 59 -0.63 -9.33 7.73
CA GLN A 59 -1.66 -9.28 8.78
C GLN A 59 -3.04 -9.74 8.30
N ALA A 60 -3.33 -9.56 7.00
CA ALA A 60 -4.56 -10.01 6.37
C ALA A 60 -4.53 -11.50 5.94
N ASN A 61 -3.44 -12.23 6.24
CA ASN A 61 -3.19 -13.60 5.76
C ASN A 61 -3.32 -13.74 4.23
N VAL A 62 -2.96 -12.68 3.49
CA VAL A 62 -2.92 -12.69 2.01
C VAL A 62 -1.57 -13.23 1.52
N LEU A 63 -0.50 -12.96 2.26
CA LEU A 63 0.86 -13.43 1.98
C LEU A 63 1.37 -14.22 3.19
N ASP A 64 2.03 -15.36 2.94
CA ASP A 64 2.81 -16.05 3.97
C ASP A 64 4.16 -15.35 4.13
N ALA A 65 4.48 -15.00 5.37
CA ALA A 65 5.57 -14.12 5.75
C ALA A 65 6.94 -14.50 5.15
N LEU A 66 7.48 -13.68 4.24
CA LEU A 66 8.91 -13.72 3.91
C LEU A 66 9.71 -12.80 4.79
N HIS A 67 10.57 -13.36 5.62
CA HIS A 67 11.68 -12.60 6.17
C HIS A 67 12.69 -12.29 5.06
N GLY A 68 13.04 -11.01 4.88
CA GLY A 68 14.19 -10.60 4.08
C GLY A 68 13.98 -10.28 2.58
N CYS A 69 12.78 -10.41 2.02
CA CYS A 69 12.52 -10.01 0.62
C CYS A 69 11.60 -8.78 0.51
N THR A 70 11.69 -8.04 -0.60
CA THR A 70 10.73 -6.98 -0.95
C THR A 70 9.39 -7.57 -1.41
N LEU A 71 8.32 -6.77 -1.41
CA LEU A 71 7.00 -7.21 -1.90
C LEU A 71 7.06 -7.52 -3.39
N GLY A 72 7.72 -6.66 -4.17
CA GLY A 72 7.89 -6.89 -5.61
C GLY A 72 8.66 -8.17 -5.92
N LYS A 73 9.70 -8.50 -5.15
CA LYS A 73 10.44 -9.76 -5.32
C LYS A 73 9.58 -10.98 -4.98
N PHE A 74 8.82 -10.92 -3.88
CA PHE A 74 7.89 -12.01 -3.56
C PHE A 74 6.89 -12.26 -4.69
N CYS A 75 6.30 -11.19 -5.22
CA CYS A 75 5.33 -11.29 -6.29
C CYS A 75 5.95 -11.91 -7.55
N MET A 76 7.16 -11.49 -7.92
CA MET A 76 7.92 -12.06 -9.03
C MET A 76 8.20 -13.56 -8.82
N ASP A 77 8.63 -13.96 -7.63
CA ASP A 77 8.95 -15.37 -7.31
C ASP A 77 7.71 -16.29 -7.29
N ASN A 78 6.49 -15.72 -7.26
CA ASN A 78 5.22 -16.45 -7.14
C ASN A 78 4.24 -16.20 -8.31
N ASP A 79 4.73 -15.68 -9.44
CA ASP A 79 3.91 -15.36 -10.62
C ASP A 79 2.69 -14.46 -10.31
N ILE A 80 2.89 -13.49 -9.41
CA ILE A 80 1.90 -12.46 -9.07
C ILE A 80 2.27 -11.19 -9.84
N ASP A 81 1.33 -10.65 -10.61
CA ASP A 81 1.48 -9.36 -11.27
C ASP A 81 1.55 -8.25 -10.20
N TYR A 82 2.66 -7.53 -10.14
CA TYR A 82 2.89 -6.48 -9.15
C TYR A 82 3.13 -5.13 -9.83
N SER A 83 2.36 -4.14 -9.39
CA SER A 83 2.55 -2.75 -9.81
C SER A 83 2.42 -1.82 -8.61
N ALA A 84 3.36 -0.90 -8.47
CA ALA A 84 3.26 0.22 -7.53
C ALA A 84 3.23 1.53 -8.31
N ASN A 85 2.21 2.33 -8.07
CA ASN A 85 2.13 3.70 -8.53
C ASN A 85 2.30 4.61 -7.31
N ILE A 86 3.30 5.49 -7.36
CA ILE A 86 3.63 6.40 -6.27
C ILE A 86 3.48 7.81 -6.82
N GLU A 87 2.43 8.49 -6.37
CA GLU A 87 2.27 9.92 -6.61
C GLU A 87 3.16 10.66 -5.62
N MET A 88 4.24 11.26 -6.14
CA MET A 88 5.17 12.09 -5.35
C MET A 88 4.67 13.53 -5.29
N ASP A 89 5.34 14.38 -4.50
CA ASP A 89 5.05 15.81 -4.36
C ASP A 89 3.61 16.14 -3.91
N CYS A 90 2.94 15.17 -3.26
CA CYS A 90 1.64 15.41 -2.66
C CYS A 90 1.77 16.40 -1.51
N THR A 91 0.73 17.15 -1.23
CA THR A 91 0.59 17.90 0.02
C THR A 91 0.29 16.95 1.18
N LEU A 92 0.66 17.36 2.40
CA LEU A 92 0.33 16.59 3.61
C LEU A 92 -1.18 16.37 3.78
N GLU A 93 -2.00 17.30 3.30
CA GLU A 93 -3.46 17.17 3.33
C GLU A 93 -3.96 16.11 2.36
N GLU A 94 -3.45 16.06 1.13
CA GLU A 94 -3.78 15.01 0.15
C GLU A 94 -3.43 13.62 0.69
N VAL A 95 -2.24 13.47 1.29
CA VAL A 95 -1.83 12.21 1.94
C VAL A 95 -2.82 11.83 3.06
N ARG A 96 -3.24 12.78 3.89
CA ARG A 96 -4.23 12.47 4.95
C ARG A 96 -5.63 12.17 4.40
N GLN A 97 -5.97 12.74 3.25
CA GLN A 97 -7.30 12.62 2.67
C GLN A 97 -7.60 11.21 2.16
N VAL A 98 -6.59 10.48 1.67
CA VAL A 98 -6.72 9.08 1.24
C VAL A 98 -7.34 8.20 2.33
N SER A 99 -6.83 8.29 3.56
CA SER A 99 -7.34 7.51 4.69
C SER A 99 -8.77 7.90 5.06
N LYS A 100 -9.09 9.21 5.03
CA LYS A 100 -10.45 9.70 5.30
C LYS A 100 -11.43 9.20 4.25
N ASP A 101 -11.06 9.24 2.98
CA ASP A 101 -11.93 8.83 1.88
C ASP A 101 -12.17 7.33 1.87
N TYR A 102 -11.15 6.51 2.15
CA TYR A 102 -11.33 5.07 2.33
C TYR A 102 -12.34 4.76 3.44
N ASN A 103 -12.20 5.39 4.62
CA ASN A 103 -13.13 5.16 5.74
C ASN A 103 -14.56 5.56 5.36
N LYS A 104 -14.75 6.72 4.70
CA LYS A 104 -16.07 7.14 4.19
C LYS A 104 -16.66 6.14 3.19
N ARG A 105 -15.85 5.50 2.34
CA ARG A 105 -16.33 4.47 1.40
C ARG A 105 -16.80 3.22 2.16
N ILE A 106 -16.02 2.75 3.12
CA ILE A 106 -16.35 1.56 3.92
C ILE A 106 -17.61 1.79 4.76
N ASP A 107 -17.76 2.95 5.39
CA ASP A 107 -18.92 3.26 6.23
C ASP A 107 -20.23 3.33 5.44
N LYS A 108 -20.17 3.60 4.12
CA LYS A 108 -21.35 3.54 3.24
C LYS A 108 -21.76 2.12 2.82
N ILE A 109 -20.86 1.15 2.99
CA ILE A 109 -21.08 -0.25 2.60
C ILE A 109 -21.57 -1.09 3.79
N ARG A 110 -21.44 -0.57 5.01
CA ARG A 110 -21.94 -1.18 6.26
C ARG A 110 -23.40 -0.84 6.51
#